data_AF-A0A7C3PJF3-F1
#
_entry.id   AF-A0A7C3PJF3-F1
#
_cell.length_a   1.000
_cell.length_b   1.000
_cell.length_c   1.000
_cell.angle_alpha   90.00
_cell.angle_beta   90.00
_cell.angle_gamma   90.00
#
_symmetry.space_group_name_H-M   'P 1'
#
loop_
_entity.id
_entity.type
_entity.pdbx_description
1 polymer ?
#
loop_
_entity_poly.entity_id
_entity_poly.type
_entity_poly.pdbx_seq_one_letter_code
_entity_poly.pdbx_strand_id
1 'polypeptide(L)'
;MTWIIKAVLEACKLIETWQNLLGQLDVTEEDGASVCSLVELSRFESNCGVVLPEDYKTFCQVFGSGQFGDGMSISCISRYNEVTLEILKSVLEDGFDSELDYRLARGESLEIESIRELLDAALVFGGSGSTDVVLWDLRTYSSEDKSYDIYMSRIESFPGVCKVGRSFTEFVETFCLGVRPYDHFPDWTHPDPQALHRTFVRVC
;
A
#
# COMPACT_ATOMS: atom_id res chain seq x y z
N MET A 1 -12.60 31.61 8.02
CA MET A 1 -13.65 31.14 7.08
C MET A 1 -13.05 30.56 5.79
N THR A 2 -11.95 31.12 5.26
CA THR A 2 -11.29 30.66 4.03
C THR A 2 -10.69 29.24 4.08
N TRP A 3 -10.21 28.80 5.25
CA TRP A 3 -9.59 27.47 5.40
C TRP A 3 -10.60 26.32 5.31
N ILE A 4 -11.82 26.50 5.81
CA ILE A 4 -12.89 25.49 5.77
C ILE A 4 -13.31 25.24 4.32
N ILE A 5 -13.49 26.31 3.54
CA ILE A 5 -13.87 26.20 2.12
C ILE A 5 -12.79 25.46 1.33
N LYS A 6 -11.51 25.77 1.55
CA LYS A 6 -10.39 25.08 0.89
C LYS A 6 -10.39 23.57 1.21
N ALA A 7 -10.52 23.21 2.48
CA ALA A 7 -10.55 21.81 2.91
C ALA A 7 -11.74 21.03 2.31
N VAL A 8 -12.93 21.66 2.24
CA VAL A 8 -14.11 21.06 1.61
C VAL A 8 -13.89 20.83 0.12
N LEU A 9 -13.33 21.81 -0.59
CA LEU A 9 -13.03 21.68 -2.03
C LEU A 9 -12.00 20.58 -2.32
N GLU A 10 -10.96 20.46 -1.50
CA GLU A 10 -9.95 19.41 -1.61
C GLU A 10 -10.57 18.01 -1.40
N ALA A 11 -11.42 17.86 -0.38
CA ALA A 11 -12.15 16.61 -0.14
C ALA A 11 -13.08 16.25 -1.30
N CYS A 12 -13.83 17.21 -1.85
CA CYS A 12 -14.68 16.99 -3.02
C CYS A 12 -13.88 16.51 -4.23
N LYS A 13 -12.74 17.13 -4.53
CA LYS A 13 -11.88 16.74 -5.66
C LYS A 13 -11.32 15.33 -5.49
N LEU A 14 -10.96 14.94 -4.27
CA LEU A 14 -10.46 13.60 -3.98
C LEU A 14 -11.55 12.54 -4.14
N ILE A 15 -12.76 12.82 -3.66
CA ILE A 15 -13.93 11.97 -3.87
C ILE A 15 -14.23 11.82 -5.37
N GLU A 16 -14.24 12.91 -6.13
CA GLU A 16 -14.43 12.88 -7.58
C GLU A 16 -13.37 12.03 -8.29
N THR A 17 -12.11 12.09 -7.83
CA THR A 17 -11.01 11.28 -8.38
C THR A 17 -11.31 9.78 -8.23
N TRP A 18 -11.68 9.35 -7.01
CA TRP A 18 -12.02 7.95 -6.75
C TRP A 18 -13.33 7.52 -7.42
N GLN A 19 -14.32 8.40 -7.53
CA GLN A 19 -15.56 8.12 -8.27
C GLN A 19 -15.34 7.98 -9.77
N ASN A 20 -14.46 8.80 -10.36
CA ASN A 20 -14.07 8.67 -11.75
C ASN A 20 -13.29 7.38 -12.00
N LEU A 21 -12.48 6.96 -11.03
CA LEU A 21 -11.80 5.67 -11.07
C LEU A 21 -12.81 4.51 -11.00
N LEU A 22 -13.76 4.58 -10.06
CA LEU A 22 -14.87 3.61 -9.94
C LEU A 22 -15.64 3.46 -11.25
N GLY A 23 -15.95 4.57 -11.93
CA GLY A 23 -16.66 4.54 -13.22
C GLY A 23 -15.89 3.84 -14.35
N GLN A 24 -14.61 3.53 -14.15
CA GLN A 24 -13.77 2.81 -15.11
C GLN A 24 -13.53 1.35 -14.73
N LEU A 25 -14.01 0.92 -13.55
CA LEU A 25 -13.79 -0.42 -13.00
C LEU A 25 -15.09 -1.23 -12.96
N ASP A 26 -14.99 -2.49 -13.33
CA ASP A 26 -16.00 -3.50 -13.09
C ASP A 26 -15.86 -3.98 -11.63
N VAL A 27 -16.68 -3.43 -10.73
CA VAL A 27 -16.62 -3.74 -9.30
C VAL A 27 -17.52 -4.94 -8.99
N THR A 28 -16.95 -5.95 -8.36
CA THR A 28 -17.68 -7.10 -7.80
C THR A 28 -17.50 -7.16 -6.29
N GLU A 29 -18.47 -7.75 -5.59
CA GLU A 29 -18.46 -7.84 -4.13
C GLU A 29 -18.56 -9.29 -3.68
N GLU A 30 -17.65 -9.72 -2.81
CA GLU A 30 -17.77 -10.97 -2.06
C GLU A 30 -18.65 -10.77 -0.82
N ASP A 31 -19.30 -11.85 -0.38
CA ASP A 31 -20.15 -11.83 0.82
C ASP A 31 -19.35 -11.36 2.04
N GLY A 32 -19.81 -10.27 2.66
CA GLY A 32 -19.19 -9.68 3.85
C GLY A 32 -18.17 -8.56 3.57
N ALA A 33 -17.97 -8.20 2.30
CA ALA A 33 -17.19 -7.01 1.95
C ALA A 33 -17.71 -5.76 2.67
N SER A 34 -16.85 -5.12 3.45
CA SER A 34 -17.19 -3.91 4.24
C SER A 34 -16.28 -2.75 3.87
N VAL A 35 -16.82 -1.54 4.00
CA VAL A 35 -16.04 -0.30 3.92
C VAL A 35 -15.71 0.17 5.33
N CYS A 36 -14.61 0.90 5.49
CA CYS A 36 -14.24 1.48 6.77
C CYS A 36 -15.04 2.74 7.05
N SER A 37 -15.56 2.90 8.26
CA SER A 37 -16.11 4.16 8.73
C SER A 37 -14.99 5.12 9.20
N LEU A 38 -15.28 6.41 9.23
CA LEU A 38 -14.37 7.42 9.80
C LEU A 38 -14.01 7.13 11.26
N VAL A 39 -14.95 6.55 12.02
CA VAL A 39 -14.75 6.21 13.42
C VAL A 39 -13.73 5.08 13.56
N GLU A 40 -13.78 4.07 12.70
CA GLU A 40 -12.80 2.98 12.67
C GLU A 40 -11.41 3.47 12.27
N LEU A 41 -11.34 4.31 11.22
CA LEU A 41 -10.09 4.93 10.77
C LEU A 41 -9.45 5.77 11.88
N SER A 42 -10.22 6.64 12.53
CA SER A 42 -9.74 7.49 13.62
C SER A 42 -9.30 6.66 14.84
N ARG A 43 -10.01 5.56 15.13
CA ARG A 43 -9.64 4.65 16.22
C ARG A 43 -8.31 3.96 15.94
N PHE A 44 -8.11 3.50 14.70
CA PHE A 44 -6.84 2.89 14.29
C PHE A 44 -5.68 3.87 14.40
N GLU A 45 -5.83 5.08 13.84
CA GLU A 45 -4.83 6.17 13.96
C GLU A 45 -4.45 6.43 15.43
N SER A 46 -5.46 6.54 16.31
CA SER A 46 -5.24 6.75 17.74
C SER A 46 -4.57 5.58 18.45
N ASN A 47 -4.88 4.34 18.08
CA ASN A 47 -4.33 3.15 18.73
C ASN A 47 -2.89 2.88 18.30
N CYS A 48 -2.59 3.08 17.02
CA CYS A 48 -1.28 2.81 16.44
C CYS A 48 -0.34 4.02 16.50
N GLY A 49 -0.85 5.21 16.84
CA GLY A 49 -0.05 6.44 16.86
C GLY A 49 0.40 6.88 15.46
N VAL A 50 -0.44 6.63 14.44
CA VAL A 50 -0.17 6.96 13.03
C VAL A 50 -1.20 7.95 12.49
N VAL A 51 -0.87 8.62 11.40
CA VAL A 51 -1.81 9.46 10.63
C VAL A 51 -1.97 8.83 9.25
N LEU A 52 -3.11 8.27 8.91
CA LEU A 52 -3.34 7.64 7.61
C LEU A 52 -3.42 8.70 6.49
N PRO A 53 -2.83 8.43 5.30
CA PRO A 53 -2.99 9.31 4.14
C PRO A 53 -4.46 9.54 3.80
N GLU A 54 -4.82 10.77 3.43
CA GLU A 54 -6.22 11.16 3.20
C GLU A 54 -6.84 10.45 1.98
N ASP A 55 -6.05 10.24 0.94
CA ASP A 55 -6.42 9.48 -0.26
C ASP A 55 -6.66 8.00 0.05
N TYR A 56 -5.84 7.40 0.92
CA TYR A 56 -6.08 6.04 1.42
C TYR A 56 -7.34 5.94 2.29
N LYS A 57 -7.56 6.88 3.22
CA LYS A 57 -8.81 6.89 4.02
C LYS A 57 -10.04 6.96 3.12
N THR A 58 -10.01 7.83 2.11
CA THR A 58 -11.10 7.93 1.13
C THR A 58 -11.28 6.62 0.38
N PHE A 59 -10.20 5.98 -0.06
CA PHE A 59 -10.26 4.65 -0.67
C PHE A 59 -10.91 3.62 0.26
N CYS A 60 -10.52 3.56 1.54
CA CYS A 60 -11.12 2.62 2.51
C CYS A 60 -12.62 2.82 2.71
N GLN A 61 -13.10 4.08 2.62
CA GLN A 61 -14.51 4.43 2.76
C GLN A 61 -15.34 4.13 1.51
N VAL A 62 -14.72 4.20 0.33
CA VAL A 62 -15.39 4.04 -0.97
C VAL A 62 -15.33 2.58 -1.44
N PHE A 63 -14.14 1.98 -1.41
CA PHE A 63 -13.86 0.64 -1.93
C PHE A 63 -13.81 -0.41 -0.82
N GLY A 64 -13.26 -0.07 0.34
CA GLY A 64 -12.88 -1.09 1.32
C GLY A 64 -11.71 -1.95 0.82
N SER A 65 -11.46 -3.08 1.48
CA SER A 65 -10.39 -4.00 1.05
C SER A 65 -10.79 -4.68 -0.26
N GLY A 66 -9.82 -4.91 -1.14
CA GLY A 66 -10.10 -5.54 -2.42
C GLY A 66 -8.87 -5.91 -3.21
N GLN A 67 -9.08 -6.49 -4.39
CA GLN A 67 -8.05 -6.89 -5.34
C GLN A 67 -8.33 -6.30 -6.72
N PHE A 68 -7.30 -5.74 -7.34
CA PHE A 68 -7.34 -5.26 -8.72
C PHE A 68 -6.92 -6.38 -9.68
N GLY A 69 -7.84 -6.83 -10.53
CA GLY A 69 -7.61 -7.97 -11.41
C GLY A 69 -7.09 -9.20 -10.67
N ASP A 70 -6.11 -9.87 -11.26
CA ASP A 70 -5.35 -10.94 -10.62
C ASP A 70 -4.05 -10.42 -9.98
N GLY A 71 -3.92 -9.09 -9.86
CA GLY A 71 -2.69 -8.41 -9.49
C GLY A 71 -2.64 -7.99 -8.02
N MET A 72 -2.65 -6.68 -7.78
CA MET A 72 -2.41 -6.09 -6.47
C MET A 72 -3.67 -6.13 -5.60
N SER A 73 -3.52 -6.61 -4.37
CA SER A 73 -4.52 -6.50 -3.31
C SER A 73 -4.21 -5.32 -2.40
N ILE A 74 -5.26 -4.59 -2.00
CA ILE A 74 -5.20 -3.52 -1.02
C ILE A 74 -6.03 -3.93 0.20
N SER A 75 -5.38 -3.95 1.36
CA SER A 75 -5.99 -4.26 2.63
C SER A 75 -6.30 -2.98 3.40
N CYS A 76 -7.56 -2.80 3.78
CA CYS A 76 -7.98 -1.76 4.71
C CYS A 76 -7.74 -2.17 6.17
N ILE A 77 -7.70 -1.17 7.05
CA ILE A 77 -7.40 -1.32 8.49
C ILE A 77 -8.32 -2.31 9.23
N SER A 78 -9.55 -2.54 8.75
CA SER A 78 -10.54 -3.41 9.42
C SER A 78 -10.11 -4.87 9.53
N ARG A 79 -9.07 -5.27 8.77
CA ARG A 79 -8.51 -6.63 8.76
C ARG A 79 -7.16 -6.79 9.43
N TYR A 80 -6.57 -5.70 9.91
CA TYR A 80 -5.33 -5.81 10.66
C TYR A 80 -5.65 -6.43 12.01
N ASN A 81 -5.67 -7.75 12.07
CA ASN A 81 -5.43 -8.44 13.31
C ASN A 81 -3.91 -8.37 13.56
N GLU A 82 -3.52 -8.23 14.84
CA GLU A 82 -2.10 -8.15 15.24
C GLU A 82 -1.30 -9.35 14.69
N VAL A 83 -1.97 -10.50 14.55
CA VAL A 83 -1.42 -11.76 14.03
C VAL A 83 -0.95 -11.64 12.57
N THR A 84 -1.67 -10.94 11.69
CA THR A 84 -1.28 -10.80 10.28
C THR A 84 -0.02 -9.95 10.14
N LEU A 85 0.12 -8.91 10.95
CA LEU A 85 1.34 -8.10 10.99
C LEU A 85 2.52 -8.91 11.52
N GLU A 86 2.34 -9.68 12.60
CA GLU A 86 3.40 -10.52 13.15
C GLU A 86 3.82 -11.62 12.16
N ILE A 87 2.87 -12.27 11.48
CA ILE A 87 3.18 -13.27 10.46
C ILE A 87 3.93 -12.61 9.30
N LEU A 88 3.47 -11.46 8.82
CA LEU A 88 4.13 -10.80 7.70
C LEU A 88 5.54 -10.32 8.10
N LYS A 89 5.69 -9.78 9.31
CA LYS A 89 7.00 -9.39 9.86
C LYS A 89 7.93 -10.59 9.96
N SER A 90 7.49 -11.70 10.55
CA SER A 90 8.32 -12.91 10.64
C SER A 90 8.69 -13.48 9.27
N VAL A 91 7.77 -13.50 8.30
CA VAL A 91 8.08 -13.95 6.92
C VAL A 91 9.09 -13.01 6.25
N LEU A 92 8.95 -11.70 6.46
CA LEU A 92 9.89 -10.71 5.93
C LEU A 92 11.25 -10.82 6.62
N GLU A 93 11.29 -11.04 7.93
CA GLU A 93 12.52 -11.23 8.72
C GLU A 93 13.23 -12.54 8.33
N ASP A 94 12.53 -13.66 8.21
CA ASP A 94 13.09 -14.95 7.81
C ASP A 94 13.66 -14.90 6.39
N GLY A 95 12.92 -14.30 5.46
CA GLY A 95 13.39 -14.08 4.09
C GLY A 95 14.58 -13.12 4.03
N PHE A 96 14.57 -12.10 4.88
CA PHE A 96 15.66 -11.13 5.00
C PHE A 96 16.94 -11.79 5.51
N ASP A 97 16.88 -12.56 6.59
CA ASP A 97 18.06 -13.20 7.19
C ASP A 97 18.73 -14.18 6.20
N SER A 98 17.93 -14.94 5.44
CA SER A 98 18.46 -15.87 4.43
C SER A 98 19.18 -15.15 3.27
N GLU A 99 18.59 -14.09 2.71
CA GLU A 99 19.21 -13.35 1.60
C GLU A 99 20.38 -12.49 2.10
N LEU A 100 20.27 -11.94 3.31
CA LEU A 100 21.32 -11.22 4.00
C LEU A 100 22.58 -12.08 4.11
N ASP A 101 22.44 -13.30 4.61
CA ASP A 101 23.55 -14.25 4.72
C ASP A 101 24.19 -14.54 3.36
N TYR A 102 23.37 -14.70 2.32
CA TYR A 102 23.84 -14.94 0.95
C TYR A 102 24.62 -13.74 0.38
N ARG A 103 24.13 -12.51 0.56
CA ARG A 103 24.76 -11.29 0.05
C ARG A 103 26.00 -10.90 0.84
N LEU A 104 25.99 -11.08 2.16
CA LEU A 104 27.17 -10.95 3.02
C LEU A 104 28.27 -11.93 2.60
N ALA A 105 27.92 -13.19 2.31
CA ALA A 105 28.87 -14.18 1.81
C ALA A 105 29.52 -13.77 0.46
N ARG A 106 28.88 -12.88 -0.31
CA ARG A 106 29.40 -12.34 -1.57
C ARG A 106 30.12 -11.00 -1.43
N GLY A 107 30.23 -10.47 -0.20
CA GLY A 107 30.88 -9.18 0.07
C GLY A 107 30.08 -7.99 -0.45
N GLU A 108 28.77 -8.14 -0.67
CA GLU A 108 27.90 -7.03 -1.03
C GLU A 108 27.57 -6.22 0.22
N SER A 109 28.04 -4.98 0.26
CA SER A 109 27.66 -4.02 1.30
C SER A 109 26.26 -3.48 1.00
N LEU A 110 25.24 -4.13 1.55
CA LEU A 110 23.90 -3.56 1.61
C LEU A 110 23.81 -2.57 2.78
N GLU A 111 23.01 -1.52 2.64
CA GLU A 111 22.56 -0.71 3.79
C GLU A 111 21.49 -1.48 4.58
N ILE A 112 21.89 -2.61 5.16
CA ILE A 112 21.06 -3.61 5.85
C ILE A 112 20.31 -2.97 7.01
N GLU A 113 20.99 -2.09 7.74
CA GLU A 113 20.42 -1.32 8.84
C GLU A 113 19.21 -0.50 8.36
N SER A 114 19.26 0.08 7.16
CA SER A 114 18.15 0.90 6.64
C SER A 114 16.88 0.08 6.33
N ILE A 115 17.03 -1.20 5.94
CA ILE A 115 15.90 -2.09 5.62
C ILE A 115 15.26 -2.62 6.90
N ARG A 116 16.05 -3.05 7.89
CA ARG A 116 15.49 -3.50 9.16
C ARG A 116 14.73 -2.38 9.86
N GLU A 117 15.32 -1.19 9.91
CA GLU A 117 14.65 -0.03 10.49
C GLU A 117 13.38 0.37 9.70
N LEU A 118 13.37 0.16 8.37
CA LEU A 118 12.16 0.35 7.56
C LEU A 118 11.06 -0.63 7.98
N LEU A 119 11.38 -1.92 8.12
CA LEU A 119 10.40 -2.95 8.50
C LEU A 119 9.87 -2.76 9.93
N ASP A 120 10.74 -2.32 10.85
CA ASP A 120 10.35 -2.02 12.24
C ASP A 120 9.31 -0.89 12.31
N ALA A 121 9.41 0.07 11.39
CA ALA A 121 8.51 1.22 11.29
C ALA A 121 7.55 1.14 10.09
N ALA A 122 7.29 -0.05 9.54
CA ALA A 122 6.43 -0.22 8.39
C ALA A 122 4.94 -0.39 8.78
N LEU A 123 4.06 0.22 7.99
CA LEU A 123 2.65 -0.16 7.92
C LEU A 123 2.36 -0.77 6.55
N VAL A 124 2.17 -2.08 6.52
CA VAL A 124 1.75 -2.79 5.31
C VAL A 124 0.33 -2.35 4.97
N PHE A 125 0.01 -2.27 3.68
CA PHE A 125 -1.36 -1.97 3.21
C PHE A 125 -1.76 -2.73 1.96
N GLY A 126 -0.86 -3.48 1.33
CA GLY A 126 -1.17 -4.24 0.14
C GLY A 126 -0.11 -5.26 -0.21
N GLY A 127 -0.38 -6.02 -1.27
CA GLY A 127 0.52 -7.05 -1.77
C GLY A 127 -0.09 -7.78 -2.96
N SER A 128 0.73 -8.55 -3.69
CA SER A 128 0.27 -9.39 -4.79
C SER A 128 0.65 -10.84 -4.50
N GLY A 129 -0.37 -11.69 -4.30
CA GLY A 129 -0.19 -13.10 -3.97
C GLY A 129 0.69 -13.34 -2.74
N SER A 130 1.60 -14.32 -2.84
CA SER A 130 2.64 -14.62 -1.84
C SER A 130 3.94 -13.85 -2.07
N THR A 131 4.05 -13.10 -3.16
CA THR A 131 5.33 -12.61 -3.65
C THR A 131 5.60 -11.19 -3.26
N ASP A 132 4.65 -10.27 -3.41
CA ASP A 132 4.94 -8.83 -3.26
C ASP A 132 4.21 -8.24 -2.04
N VAL A 133 4.91 -7.37 -1.32
CA VAL A 133 4.39 -6.61 -0.18
C VAL A 133 4.55 -5.13 -0.45
N VAL A 134 3.51 -4.36 -0.09
CA VAL A 134 3.49 -2.91 -0.20
C VAL A 134 3.25 -2.29 1.17
N LEU A 135 4.09 -1.34 1.54
CA LEU A 135 4.10 -0.74 2.86
C LEU A 135 4.41 0.76 2.82
N TRP A 136 3.97 1.48 3.85
CA TRP A 136 4.42 2.82 4.18
C TRP A 136 5.57 2.79 5.18
N ASP A 137 6.56 3.65 5.00
CA ASP A 137 7.56 3.96 6.05
C ASP A 137 7.02 5.03 7.00
N LEU A 138 6.58 4.63 8.20
CA LEU A 138 5.95 5.52 9.18
C LEU A 138 6.87 6.63 9.70
N ARG A 139 8.19 6.54 9.48
CA ARG A 139 9.17 7.56 9.88
C ARG A 139 9.16 8.78 8.94
N THR A 140 8.57 8.64 7.75
CA THR A 140 8.71 9.60 6.64
C THR A 140 7.49 10.51 6.45
N TYR A 141 6.63 10.61 7.46
CA TYR A 141 5.45 11.47 7.42
C TYR A 141 5.82 12.91 7.08
N SER A 142 5.12 13.51 6.11
CA SER A 142 5.19 14.94 5.87
C SER A 142 3.84 15.59 6.09
N SER A 143 3.82 16.69 6.84
CA SER A 143 2.60 17.50 7.01
C SER A 143 2.22 18.30 5.77
N GLU A 144 3.14 18.45 4.81
CA GLU A 144 2.91 19.19 3.56
C GLU A 144 2.00 18.41 2.61
N ASP A 145 2.32 17.14 2.36
CA ASP A 145 1.54 16.24 1.50
C ASP A 145 0.63 15.29 2.28
N LYS A 146 0.75 15.25 3.61
CA LYS A 146 0.02 14.37 4.53
C LYS A 146 0.18 12.88 4.19
N SER A 147 1.37 12.48 3.73
CA SER A 147 1.67 11.11 3.36
C SER A 147 3.04 10.63 3.85
N TYR A 148 3.32 9.36 3.59
CA TYR A 148 4.59 8.69 3.83
C TYR A 148 5.20 8.22 2.51
N ASP A 149 6.46 7.84 2.54
CA ASP A 149 7.08 7.08 1.47
C ASP A 149 6.45 5.68 1.39
N ILE A 150 6.10 5.27 0.17
CA ILE A 150 5.58 3.95 -0.17
C ILE A 150 6.71 3.10 -0.71
N TYR A 151 6.85 1.89 -0.19
CA TYR A 151 7.83 0.90 -0.62
C TYR A 151 7.14 -0.38 -1.10
N MET A 152 7.76 -1.02 -2.10
CA MET A 152 7.46 -2.38 -2.52
C MET A 152 8.65 -3.29 -2.22
N SER A 153 8.36 -4.54 -1.87
CA SER A 153 9.35 -5.60 -1.65
C SER A 153 8.81 -6.91 -2.19
N ARG A 154 9.71 -7.83 -2.58
CA ARG A 154 9.35 -9.18 -3.03
C ARG A 154 9.92 -10.25 -2.09
N ILE A 155 9.07 -11.09 -1.51
CA ILE A 155 9.43 -12.12 -0.53
C ILE A 155 10.23 -13.26 -1.16
N GLU A 156 9.75 -13.86 -2.27
CA GLU A 156 10.29 -15.13 -2.79
C GLU A 156 11.75 -15.08 -3.31
N SER A 157 12.29 -13.89 -3.56
CA SER A 157 13.66 -13.71 -4.08
C SER A 157 14.40 -12.52 -3.47
N PHE A 158 13.80 -11.87 -2.47
CA PHE A 158 14.23 -10.64 -1.80
C PHE A 158 15.24 -9.78 -2.59
N PRO A 159 14.84 -9.20 -3.75
CA PRO A 159 15.73 -8.34 -4.53
C PRO A 159 16.07 -7.04 -3.79
N GLY A 160 15.38 -6.76 -2.68
CA GLY A 160 15.49 -5.57 -1.87
C GLY A 160 14.15 -4.86 -1.75
N VAL A 161 14.20 -3.62 -1.25
CA VAL A 161 13.06 -2.71 -1.14
C VAL A 161 13.20 -1.58 -2.15
N CYS A 162 12.11 -1.20 -2.81
CA CYS A 162 12.09 -0.09 -3.77
C CYS A 162 11.08 0.96 -3.31
N LYS A 163 11.50 2.23 -3.23
CA LYS A 163 10.59 3.35 -3.01
C LYS A 163 9.81 3.60 -4.30
N VAL A 164 8.49 3.46 -4.24
CA VAL A 164 7.61 3.55 -5.41
C VAL A 164 6.79 4.83 -5.47
N GLY A 165 6.77 5.63 -4.40
CA GLY A 165 6.11 6.93 -4.42
C GLY A 165 5.79 7.47 -3.04
N ARG A 166 4.89 8.47 -3.01
CA ARG A 166 4.30 9.03 -1.79
C ARG A 166 2.79 9.18 -1.87
N SER A 167 2.20 9.34 -3.07
CA SER A 167 0.75 9.39 -3.22
C SER A 167 0.17 7.99 -3.38
N PHE A 168 -0.81 7.64 -2.57
CA PHE A 168 -1.52 6.36 -2.67
C PHE A 168 -2.37 6.30 -3.94
N THR A 169 -2.98 7.41 -4.36
CA THR A 169 -3.67 7.46 -5.66
C THR A 169 -2.72 7.20 -6.83
N GLU A 170 -1.54 7.84 -6.86
CA GLU A 170 -0.57 7.60 -7.92
C GLU A 170 -0.04 6.16 -7.90
N PHE A 171 0.12 5.58 -6.72
CA PHE A 171 0.45 4.17 -6.56
C PHE A 171 -0.61 3.28 -7.22
N VAL A 172 -1.90 3.49 -6.94
CA VAL A 172 -3.00 2.72 -7.55
C VAL A 172 -3.02 2.89 -9.07
N GLU A 173 -2.90 4.12 -9.58
CA GLU A 173 -2.87 4.37 -11.03
C GLU A 173 -1.69 3.67 -11.72
N THR A 174 -0.53 3.63 -11.07
CA THR A 174 0.70 3.09 -11.66
C THR A 174 0.77 1.58 -11.54
N PHE A 175 0.62 1.03 -10.33
CA PHE A 175 0.90 -0.38 -10.03
C PHE A 175 -0.34 -1.27 -10.01
N CYS A 176 -1.52 -0.74 -9.72
CA CYS A 176 -2.75 -1.53 -9.74
C CYS A 176 -3.44 -1.50 -11.11
N LEU A 177 -3.35 -0.37 -11.82
CA LEU A 177 -4.08 -0.14 -13.07
C LEU A 177 -3.20 -0.02 -14.32
N GLY A 178 -1.88 0.15 -14.14
CA GLY A 178 -0.94 0.29 -15.26
C GLY A 178 -1.20 1.50 -16.16
N VAL A 179 -1.80 2.57 -15.62
CA VAL A 179 -2.15 3.79 -16.37
C VAL A 179 -0.92 4.67 -16.60
N ARG A 180 0.01 4.67 -15.64
CA ARG A 180 1.24 5.48 -15.70
C ARG A 180 2.46 4.62 -16.05
N PRO A 181 3.47 5.19 -16.71
CA PRO A 181 4.70 4.47 -17.02
C PRO A 181 5.50 4.17 -15.75
N TYR A 182 6.11 2.99 -15.72
CA TYR A 182 6.93 2.48 -14.61
C TYR A 182 8.38 2.17 -15.04
N ASP A 183 8.81 2.67 -16.21
CA ASP A 183 10.12 2.40 -16.82
C ASP A 183 11.34 2.83 -15.97
N HIS A 184 11.12 3.66 -14.95
CA HIS A 184 12.16 4.13 -14.04
C HIS A 184 12.28 3.26 -12.77
N PHE A 185 11.38 2.31 -12.58
CA PHE A 185 11.44 1.35 -11.49
C PHE A 185 12.10 0.05 -11.95
N PRO A 186 12.70 -0.73 -11.03
CA PRO A 186 13.23 -2.05 -11.35
C PRO A 186 12.17 -2.96 -11.97
N ASP A 187 12.56 -3.79 -12.94
CA ASP A 187 11.64 -4.69 -13.67
C ASP A 187 10.77 -5.56 -12.74
N TRP A 188 11.29 -5.94 -11.57
CA TRP A 188 10.54 -6.76 -10.62
C TRP A 188 9.37 -6.02 -9.97
N THR A 189 9.32 -4.70 -9.98
CA THR A 189 8.16 -3.93 -9.49
C THR A 189 7.08 -3.76 -10.56
N HIS A 190 7.36 -4.15 -11.81
CA HIS A 190 6.40 -3.96 -12.90
C HIS A 190 5.24 -4.93 -12.72
N PRO A 191 3.98 -4.46 -12.75
CA PRO A 191 2.84 -5.35 -12.66
C PRO A 191 2.83 -6.29 -13.87
N ASP A 192 2.41 -7.54 -13.69
CA ASP A 192 2.17 -8.45 -14.82
C ASP A 192 1.09 -7.83 -15.73
N PRO A 193 1.40 -7.50 -17.01
CA PRO A 193 0.42 -6.93 -17.92
C PRO A 193 -0.83 -7.81 -18.11
N GLN A 194 -0.72 -9.12 -17.89
CA GLN A 194 -1.85 -10.04 -17.98
C GLN A 194 -2.76 -9.96 -16.76
N ALA A 195 -2.22 -9.58 -15.59
CA ALA A 195 -2.98 -9.42 -14.36
C ALA A 195 -3.71 -8.07 -14.26
N LEU A 196 -3.34 -7.10 -15.11
CA LEU A 196 -3.98 -5.79 -15.21
C LEU A 196 -5.35 -5.89 -15.89
N HIS A 197 -6.37 -6.20 -15.09
CA HIS A 197 -7.76 -6.13 -15.48
C HIS A 197 -8.43 -4.91 -14.86
N ARG A 198 -9.41 -4.34 -15.57
CA ARG A 198 -10.25 -3.25 -15.02
C ARG A 198 -11.33 -3.80 -14.08
N THR A 199 -11.01 -4.81 -13.31
CA THR A 199 -11.91 -5.40 -12.32
C THR A 199 -11.40 -5.06 -10.93
N PHE A 200 -12.32 -4.78 -10.01
CA PHE A 200 -12.00 -4.65 -8.60
C PHE A 200 -12.92 -5.55 -7.79
N VAL A 201 -12.35 -6.58 -7.19
CA VAL A 201 -13.08 -7.52 -6.35
C VAL A 201 -12.97 -7.07 -4.90
N ARG A 202 -14.08 -6.63 -4.30
CA ARG A 202 -14.13 -6.33 -2.87
C ARG A 202 -14.11 -7.65 -2.12
N VAL A 203 -13.08 -7.87 -1.32
CA VAL A 203 -12.92 -9.09 -0.51
C VAL A 203 -13.46 -8.88 0.90
N CYS A 204 -13.68 -9.94 1.68
CA CYS A 204 -14.19 -9.95 3.08
C CYS A 204 -13.12 -10.18 4.15
#